data_AF-A0A182PEV5-F1
#
_entry.id   AF-A0A182PEV5-F1
#
_cell.length_a   1.000
_cell.length_b   1.000
_cell.length_c   1.000
_cell.angle_alpha   90.00
_cell.angle_beta   90.00
_cell.angle_gamma   90.00
#
_symmetry.space_group_name_H-M   'P 1'
#
loop_
_entity.id
_entity.type
_entity.pdbx_description
1 polymer ?
#
loop_
_entity_poly.entity_id
_entity_poly.type
_entity_poly.pdbx_seq_one_letter_code
_entity_poly.pdbx_strand_id
1 'polypeptide(L)' 'MDTMTFDDEPPPEPREGWLLVRVFVPELNVHKSLQFPSDKIVWDVKQQCLASLPKPHGVAMASHHLTPTC' A
#
# COMPACT_ATOMS: atom_id res chain seq x y z
N MET A 1 10.48 36.42 20.02
CA MET A 1 9.19 35.90 19.52
C MET A 1 9.52 34.80 18.55
N ASP A 2 9.48 33.58 19.03
CA ASP A 2 9.75 32.36 18.28
C ASP A 2 8.73 32.23 17.15
N THR A 3 9.18 32.46 15.92
CA THR A 3 8.41 32.15 14.71
C THR A 3 8.34 30.62 14.62
N MET A 4 7.30 30.03 15.19
CA MET A 4 6.84 28.70 14.80
C MET A 4 6.39 28.79 13.35
N THR A 5 7.32 28.51 12.43
CA THR A 5 6.95 28.12 11.07
C THR A 5 6.30 26.76 11.21
N PHE A 6 4.97 26.77 11.36
CA PHE A 6 4.19 25.56 11.14
C PHE A 6 4.50 25.14 9.71
N ASP A 7 5.13 23.97 9.60
CA ASP A 7 5.26 23.17 8.40
C ASP A 7 3.84 22.84 7.93
N ASP A 8 3.16 23.84 7.33
CA ASP A 8 1.89 23.71 6.65
C ASP A 8 2.20 23.19 5.25
N GLU A 9 2.85 22.02 5.19
CA GLU A 9 2.86 21.25 3.96
C GLU A 9 1.40 20.79 3.76
N PRO A 10 0.69 21.29 2.74
CA PRO A 10 -0.68 20.90 2.50
C PRO A 10 -0.72 19.37 2.40
N PRO A 11 -1.69 18.69 3.05
CA PRO A 11 -1.79 17.25 2.97
C PRO A 11 -1.78 16.86 1.49
N PRO A 12 -0.96 15.87 1.09
CA PRO A 12 -0.75 15.55 -0.31
C PRO A 12 -2.11 15.40 -0.98
N GLU A 13 -2.37 16.23 -1.99
CA GLU A 13 -3.66 16.26 -2.66
C GLU A 13 -4.03 14.83 -3.10
N PRO A 14 -5.29 14.39 -2.89
CA PRO A 14 -5.71 13.09 -3.35
C PRO A 14 -5.45 13.03 -4.86
N ARG A 15 -4.60 12.08 -5.27
CA ARG A 15 -4.22 11.95 -6.68
C ARG A 15 -5.48 11.77 -7.52
N GLU A 16 -5.86 12.81 -8.26
CA GLU A 16 -7.04 12.80 -9.10
C GLU A 16 -6.97 11.61 -10.08
N GLY A 17 -8.08 10.90 -10.24
CA GLY A 17 -8.13 9.71 -11.09
C GLY A 17 -7.45 8.47 -10.49
N TRP A 18 -7.23 8.39 -9.18
CA TRP A 18 -6.80 7.15 -8.50
C TRP A 18 -7.90 6.60 -7.60
N LEU A 19 -8.05 5.28 -7.61
CA LEU A 19 -8.98 4.48 -6.82
C LEU A 19 -8.20 3.69 -5.78
N LEU A 20 -8.63 3.77 -4.51
CA LEU A 20 -8.13 2.91 -3.44
C LEU A 20 -8.98 1.64 -3.36
N VAL A 21 -8.36 0.50 -3.68
CA VAL A 21 -8.98 -0.81 -3.63
C VAL A 21 -8.47 -1.57 -2.42
N ARG A 22 -9.39 -2.08 -1.59
CA ARG A 22 -9.08 -2.95 -0.46
C ARG A 22 -9.37 -4.39 -0.84
N VAL A 23 -8.36 -5.23 -0.80
CA VAL A 23 -8.45 -6.66 -1.11
C VAL A 23 -8.21 -7.44 0.17
N PHE A 24 -9.16 -8.32 0.49
CA PHE A 24 -9.03 -9.29 1.56
C PHE A 24 -8.91 -10.68 0.96
N VAL A 25 -7.87 -11.42 1.38
CA VAL A 25 -7.66 -12.81 1.00
C VAL A 25 -7.82 -13.67 2.25
N PRO A 26 -9.01 -14.27 2.46
CA PRO A 26 -9.30 -15.01 3.69
C PRO A 26 -8.41 -16.23 3.88
N GLU A 27 -8.02 -16.91 2.80
CA GLU A 27 -7.17 -18.10 2.83
C GLU A 27 -5.76 -17.80 3.36
N LEU A 28 -5.28 -16.57 3.13
CA LEU A 28 -4.00 -16.07 3.61
C LEU A 28 -4.13 -15.19 4.85
N ASN A 29 -5.36 -14.87 5.28
CA ASN A 29 -5.68 -13.87 6.29
C ASN A 29 -4.97 -12.52 6.05
N VAL A 30 -4.85 -12.11 4.79
CA VAL A 30 -4.15 -10.86 4.40
C VAL A 30 -5.16 -9.81 3.96
N HIS A 31 -5.05 -8.63 4.55
CA HIS A 31 -5.70 -7.41 4.07
C HIS A 31 -4.66 -6.51 3.38
N LYS A 32 -4.96 -6.06 2.16
CA LYS A 32 -4.13 -5.12 1.43
C LYS A 32 -4.94 -3.99 0.83
N SER A 33 -4.40 -2.78 0.94
CA SER A 33 -4.93 -1.59 0.27
C SER A 33 -3.98 -1.23 -0.86
N LEU A 34 -4.50 -1.11 -2.07
CA LEU A 34 -3.74 -0.83 -3.28
C LEU A 34 -4.41 0.34 -4.02
N GLN A 35 -3.59 1.26 -4.55
CA GLN A 35 -4.09 2.40 -5.32
C GLN A 35 -3.83 2.17 -6.80
N PHE A 36 -4.85 2.42 -7.63
CA PHE A 36 -4.77 2.25 -9.07
C PHE A 36 -5.35 3.47 -9.77
N PRO A 37 -4.81 3.89 -10.93
CA PRO A 37 -5.50 4.84 -11.80
C PRO A 37 -6.89 4.29 -12.18
N SER A 38 -7.91 5.14 -12.26
CA SER A 38 -9.28 4.78 -12.66
C SER A 38 -9.35 4.16 -14.05
N ASP A 39 -8.42 4.52 -14.92
CA ASP A 39 -8.35 4.07 -16.31
C ASP A 39 -7.56 2.76 -16.51
N LYS A 40 -7.04 2.16 -15.43
CA LYS A 40 -6.32 0.88 -15.52
C LYS A 40 -7.28 -0.27 -15.84
N ILE A 41 -6.83 -1.16 -16.73
CA ILE A 41 -7.55 -2.38 -17.11
C ILE A 41 -7.68 -3.31 -15.88
N VAL A 42 -8.88 -3.85 -15.66
CA VAL A 42 -9.21 -4.74 -14.51
C VAL A 42 -8.24 -5.94 -14.39
N TRP A 43 -7.73 -6.44 -15.51
CA TRP A 43 -6.75 -7.51 -15.53
C TRP A 43 -5.42 -7.13 -14.85
N ASP A 44 -4.88 -5.95 -15.17
CA ASP A 44 -3.66 -5.42 -14.55
C ASP A 44 -3.82 -5.25 -13.04
N VAL A 45 -4.98 -4.72 -12.62
CA VAL A 45 -5.33 -4.56 -11.19
C VAL A 45 -5.30 -5.91 -10.48
N LYS A 46 -5.91 -6.93 -11.08
CA LYS A 46 -5.91 -8.31 -10.56
C LYS A 46 -4.50 -8.88 -10.48
N GLN A 47 -3.69 -8.74 -11.52
CA GLN A 47 -2.30 -9.23 -11.54
C GLN A 47 -1.45 -8.55 -10.46
N GLN A 48 -1.60 -7.25 -10.27
CA GLN A 48 -0.88 -6.50 -9.22
C GLN A 48 -1.32 -6.93 -7.82
N CYS A 49 -2.61 -7.22 -7.62
CA CYS A 49 -3.10 -7.79 -6.37
C CYS A 49 -2.46 -9.16 -6.11
N LEU A 50 -2.49 -10.06 -7.09
CA LEU A 50 -1.89 -11.40 -7.00
C LEU A 50 -0.38 -11.35 -6.75
N ALA A 51 0.35 -10.47 -7.43
CA ALA A 51 1.78 -10.26 -7.23
C ALA A 51 2.11 -9.66 -5.86
N SER A 52 1.16 -8.93 -5.27
CA SER A 52 1.27 -8.41 -3.92
C SER A 52 1.12 -9.50 -2.86
N LEU A 53 0.42 -10.60 -3.14
CA LEU A 53 0.22 -11.65 -2.15
C LEU A 53 1.53 -12.41 -1.91
N PRO A 54 1.75 -12.92 -0.67
CA PRO A 54 2.88 -13.79 -0.40
C PRO A 54 2.80 -15.01 -1.31
N LYS A 55 3.91 -15.31 -1.98
CA LYS A 55 4.00 -16.47 -2.88
C LYS A 55 3.86 -17.74 -2.02
N PRO A 56 3.16 -18.78 -2.50
CA PRO A 56 2.91 -20.01 -1.72
C PRO A 56 4.20 -20.77 -1.32
N HIS A 57 5.36 -20.38 -1.84
CA HIS A 57 6.66 -21.04 -1.60
C HIS A 57 7.79 -20.11 -1.15
N GLY A 58 7.51 -18.91 -0.65
CA GLY A 58 8.55 -17.96 -0.26
C GLY A 58 8.19 -17.17 0.98
N VAL A 59 8.71 -17.64 2.13
CA VAL A 59 8.94 -16.95 3.41
C VAL A 59 8.23 -15.59 3.52
N ALA A 60 7.11 -15.57 4.23
CA ALA A 60 6.62 -14.35 4.84
C ALA A 60 7.63 -13.90 5.89
N MET A 61 8.56 -13.01 5.50
CA MET A 61 9.19 -12.11 6.46
C MET A 61 8.10 -11.17 6.94
N ALA A 62 7.36 -11.62 7.95
CA ALA A 62 6.47 -10.79 8.72
C ALA A 62 7.33 -9.67 9.32
N SER A 63 7.25 -8.47 8.74
CA SER A 63 7.71 -7.24 9.36
C SER A 63 6.83 -6.94 10.57
N HIS A 64 7.05 -7.69 11.65
CA HIS A 64 6.91 -7.14 12.98
C HIS A 64 8.30 -6.69 13.39
N HIS A 65 8.54 -5.38 13.23
CA HIS A 65 9.36 -4.58 14.14
C HIS A 65 10.56 -5.31 14.79
N LEU A 66 11.68 -5.45 14.08
CA LEU A 66 13.00 -5.44 14.73
C LEU A 66 14.01 -4.79 13.77
N THR A 67 14.66 -3.77 14.31
CA THR A 67 15.61 -2.84 13.71
C THR A 67 16.82 -3.52 13.05
N PRO A 68 17.47 -2.87 12.07
CA PRO A 68 18.78 -3.31 11.62
C PRO A 68 19.80 -3.08 12.74
N THR A 69 20.30 -4.17 13.32
CA THR A 69 21.65 -4.18 13.89
C THR A 69 22.58 -4.81 12.87
N CYS A 70 23.76 -4.19 12.75
CA CYS A 70 24.91 -4.44 11.87
C CYS A 70 24.96 -3.54 10.63
#